data_AF-A0AAV5JN07-F1
#
_entry.id   AF-A0AAV5JN07-F1
#
_cell.length_a   1.000
_cell.length_b   1.000
_cell.length_c   1.000
_cell.angle_alpha   90.00
_cell.angle_beta   90.00
_cell.angle_gamma   90.00
#
_symmetry.space_group_name_H-M   'P 1'
#
loop_
_entity.id
_entity.type
_entity.pdbx_description
1 polymer ?
#
loop_
_entity_poly.entity_id
_entity_poly.type
_entity_poly.pdbx_seq_one_letter_code
_entity_poly.pdbx_strand_id
1 'polypeptide(L)'
;MEEKSEIDVCTESSLIPKHNVSQYLQSQFKQNDASPPAKVPPNPTALIRSVADHISSQPLPSYDPDVWGVLTAISNHARKRHKGMNMLLTADEHCIGRNVEDVHFQIESTAVSAYHCTIYRKRVASDDAENSSNCYASVFLKDTSTNGTYLNWEKLKKNSPEMKIQHGDIISFSAPPQHELAFAYVYREVHRSAPSTEGAAGKRQSDEFVSENKRLKGIGIGAPEGPISLDDFRSLQQSNRDLRKQLESEVLTIDTLHNESHATMECNESEIKEMRYKIVRTFFYELNKLRDLLDIRQKEAVDVVRMLAKQRHVIDDLNERLSASTQSCAEANEIMKSQKASIAELKAQLHEERDQRREEQERAGADLKAAVERAQIEAQEELKQHSDVALKREREQQEVMNKLEDSVRMSSLQVESLATKLVISIAFVKKTPDKNWLILRIKFAS
;
A
#
# COMPACT_ATOMS: atom_id res chain seq x y z
N MET A 1 22.65 31.78 -30.18
CA MET A 1 22.79 30.34 -30.44
C MET A 1 21.96 29.65 -29.38
N GLU A 2 20.64 29.65 -29.63
CA GLU A 2 19.88 28.48 -30.11
C GLU A 2 19.72 27.45 -28.97
N GLU A 3 18.61 27.47 -28.24
CA GLU A 3 17.34 26.75 -28.53
C GLU A 3 17.59 25.22 -28.54
N LYS A 4 17.03 24.40 -27.64
CA LYS A 4 15.59 24.12 -27.52
C LYS A 4 15.21 23.47 -26.18
N SER A 5 14.00 23.87 -25.78
CA SER A 5 13.04 23.29 -24.86
C SER A 5 12.59 21.87 -25.22
N GLU A 6 12.15 21.11 -24.21
CA GLU A 6 10.81 20.49 -24.28
C GLU A 6 10.24 20.30 -22.85
N ILE A 7 9.11 20.97 -22.65
CA ILE A 7 8.21 20.90 -21.52
C ILE A 7 7.03 20.09 -22.03
N ASP A 8 6.53 19.13 -21.27
CA ASP A 8 5.17 18.63 -21.47
C ASP A 8 4.34 18.87 -20.20
N VAL A 9 3.39 19.78 -20.36
CA VAL A 9 2.36 20.17 -19.40
C VAL A 9 1.14 19.34 -19.72
N CYS A 10 0.47 18.78 -18.71
CA CYS A 10 -0.96 18.52 -18.86
C CYS A 10 -1.69 18.89 -17.57
N THR A 11 -2.55 19.91 -17.72
CA THR A 11 -3.36 20.55 -16.70
C THR A 11 -4.68 19.78 -16.53
N GLU A 12 -4.99 19.54 -15.26
CA GLU A 12 -6.31 19.53 -14.61
C GLU A 12 -7.58 19.69 -15.48
N SER A 13 -8.56 18.81 -15.28
CA SER A 13 -9.96 19.23 -15.10
C SER A 13 -10.82 18.12 -14.47
N SER A 14 -11.36 18.44 -13.30
CA SER A 14 -12.43 17.74 -12.59
C SER A 14 -13.76 17.90 -13.35
N LEU A 15 -14.63 16.89 -13.36
CA LEU A 15 -16.10 17.07 -13.35
C LEU A 15 -16.81 15.75 -13.00
N ILE A 16 -17.55 15.77 -11.89
CA ILE A 16 -18.58 14.79 -11.50
C ILE A 16 -19.84 15.05 -12.34
N PRO A 17 -20.61 14.01 -12.71
CA PRO A 17 -22.06 14.08 -12.42
C PRO A 17 -22.63 12.78 -11.81
N LYS A 18 -23.64 12.97 -10.95
CA LYS A 18 -24.47 11.93 -10.32
C LYS A 18 -25.70 11.57 -11.19
N HIS A 19 -26.20 10.35 -10.97
CA HIS A 19 -27.57 9.82 -11.12
C HIS A 19 -28.18 9.55 -12.52
N ASN A 20 -28.41 8.26 -12.84
CA ASN A 20 -29.74 7.59 -12.82
C ASN A 20 -29.65 6.15 -13.39
N VAL A 21 -30.04 5.11 -12.62
CA VAL A 21 -31.30 4.33 -12.67
C VAL A 21 -31.51 3.49 -13.95
N SER A 22 -31.35 2.17 -13.81
CA SER A 22 -32.22 1.07 -14.29
C SER A 22 -31.52 -0.26 -13.94
N GLN A 23 -31.92 -0.99 -12.89
CA GLN A 23 -32.98 -2.01 -12.90
C GLN A 23 -33.04 -2.81 -14.21
N TYR A 24 -32.55 -4.05 -14.22
CA TYR A 24 -33.38 -5.25 -14.38
C TYR A 24 -32.60 -6.55 -14.12
N LEU A 25 -33.27 -7.46 -13.39
CA LEU A 25 -33.05 -8.92 -13.20
C LEU A 25 -31.73 -9.32 -12.48
N GLN A 26 -31.75 -10.04 -11.36
CA GLN A 26 -32.37 -11.35 -11.28
C GLN A 26 -32.73 -11.74 -9.85
N SER A 27 -33.92 -12.33 -9.76
CA SER A 27 -34.58 -12.86 -8.58
C SER A 27 -33.95 -14.15 -8.07
N GLN A 28 -34.14 -14.38 -6.77
CA GLN A 28 -34.15 -15.66 -6.07
C GLN A 28 -32.80 -16.35 -5.83
N PHE A 29 -32.22 -16.10 -4.66
CA PHE A 29 -32.06 -17.13 -3.62
C PHE A 29 -32.20 -16.47 -2.24
N LYS A 30 -33.33 -16.70 -1.59
CA LYS A 30 -33.44 -16.59 -0.13
C LYS A 30 -32.99 -17.93 0.44
N GLN A 31 -31.97 -17.94 1.29
CA GLN A 31 -32.09 -18.46 2.66
C GLN A 31 -30.81 -18.22 3.48
N ASN A 32 -31.06 -17.65 4.67
CA ASN A 32 -30.29 -17.69 5.91
C ASN A 32 -29.09 -16.75 6.07
N ASP A 33 -29.44 -15.52 6.46
CA ASP A 33 -28.63 -14.66 7.32
C ASP A 33 -28.32 -15.37 8.65
N ALA A 34 -27.04 -15.67 8.84
CA ALA A 34 -26.40 -15.79 10.15
C ALA A 34 -24.94 -15.34 9.99
N SER A 35 -24.75 -14.03 9.81
CA SER A 35 -23.43 -13.41 9.85
C SER A 35 -22.86 -13.51 11.28
N PRO A 36 -21.64 -14.06 11.50
CA PRO A 36 -20.96 -13.92 12.78
C PRO A 36 -20.46 -12.48 12.94
N PRO A 37 -20.42 -11.94 14.17
CA PRO A 37 -19.97 -10.57 14.42
C PRO A 37 -18.47 -10.43 14.16
N ALA A 38 -18.09 -9.31 13.56
CA ALA A 38 -16.73 -8.90 13.28
C ALA A 38 -15.85 -8.97 14.55
N LYS A 39 -14.93 -9.92 14.58
CA LYS A 39 -13.81 -9.96 15.53
C LYS A 39 -12.64 -9.20 14.89
N VAL A 40 -11.89 -8.45 15.70
CA VAL A 40 -10.52 -7.95 15.44
C VAL A 40 -9.82 -8.86 14.44
N PRO A 41 -9.20 -8.36 13.35
CA PRO A 41 -8.69 -9.23 12.30
C PRO A 41 -7.77 -10.25 12.97
N PRO A 42 -8.16 -11.54 13.03
CA PRO A 42 -7.24 -12.55 13.51
C PRO A 42 -6.02 -12.41 12.61
N ASN A 43 -4.83 -12.36 13.21
CA ASN A 43 -3.58 -12.36 12.47
C ASN A 43 -3.77 -13.26 11.23
N PRO A 44 -3.66 -12.74 9.98
CA PRO A 44 -4.06 -13.47 8.78
C PRO A 44 -3.47 -14.89 8.70
N THR A 45 -2.27 -15.05 9.24
CA THR A 45 -1.59 -16.35 9.44
C THR A 45 -2.37 -17.29 10.37
N ALA A 46 -2.86 -16.80 11.51
CA ALA A 46 -3.63 -17.58 12.48
C ALA A 46 -5.01 -17.99 11.93
N LEU A 47 -5.67 -17.12 11.15
CA LEU A 47 -6.92 -17.46 10.48
C LEU A 47 -6.71 -18.60 9.50
N ILE A 48 -5.68 -18.50 8.65
CA ILE A 48 -5.40 -19.53 7.66
C ILE A 48 -4.99 -20.85 8.31
N ARG A 49 -4.19 -20.80 9.38
CA ARG A 49 -3.85 -21.99 10.17
C ARG A 49 -5.10 -22.63 10.76
N SER A 50 -5.98 -21.85 11.39
CA SER A 50 -7.24 -22.37 11.94
C SER A 50 -8.15 -22.97 10.86
N VAL A 51 -8.20 -22.38 9.66
CA VAL A 51 -8.96 -22.93 8.52
C VAL A 51 -8.33 -24.24 8.04
N ALA A 52 -7.00 -24.31 7.95
CA ALA A 52 -6.29 -25.53 7.56
C ALA A 52 -6.51 -26.65 8.58
N ASP A 53 -6.37 -26.36 9.89
CA ASP A 53 -6.61 -27.29 10.99
C ASP A 53 -8.05 -27.80 10.99
N HIS A 54 -9.01 -26.90 10.75
CA HIS A 54 -10.41 -27.29 10.64
C HIS A 54 -10.64 -28.23 9.45
N ILE A 55 -10.06 -27.95 8.28
CA ILE A 55 -10.23 -28.76 7.06
C ILE A 55 -9.48 -30.10 7.14
N SER A 56 -8.31 -30.14 7.78
CA SER A 56 -7.54 -31.37 7.99
C SER A 56 -8.22 -32.30 9.00
N SER A 57 -8.89 -31.73 10.01
CA SER A 57 -9.67 -32.50 10.99
C SER A 57 -10.98 -33.09 10.45
N GLN A 58 -11.49 -32.59 9.32
CA GLN A 58 -12.70 -33.12 8.71
C GLN A 58 -12.43 -34.49 8.07
N PRO A 59 -13.30 -35.48 8.28
CA PRO A 59 -13.15 -36.78 7.63
C PRO A 59 -13.19 -36.59 6.11
N LEU A 60 -12.23 -37.22 5.43
CA LEU A 60 -12.23 -37.24 3.98
C LEU A 60 -13.43 -38.06 3.48
N PRO A 61 -14.19 -37.59 2.48
CA PRO A 61 -15.15 -38.42 1.77
C PRO A 61 -14.50 -39.73 1.32
N SER A 62 -15.24 -40.83 1.28
CA SER A 62 -14.75 -42.11 0.76
C SER A 62 -14.32 -41.93 -0.70
N TYR A 63 -13.03 -41.68 -0.92
CA TYR A 63 -12.43 -41.55 -2.25
C TYR A 63 -12.07 -42.92 -2.81
N ASP A 64 -11.77 -42.95 -4.11
CA ASP A 64 -11.25 -44.12 -4.82
C ASP A 64 -10.06 -44.76 -4.05
N PRO A 65 -9.98 -46.09 -3.92
CA PRO A 65 -8.89 -46.81 -3.25
C PRO A 65 -7.46 -46.43 -3.70
N ASP A 66 -7.32 -45.80 -4.87
CA ASP A 66 -6.02 -45.35 -5.40
C ASP A 66 -5.56 -43.97 -4.88
N VAL A 67 -6.45 -43.19 -4.24
CA VAL A 67 -6.10 -41.87 -3.69
C VAL A 67 -5.32 -42.03 -2.38
N TRP A 68 -4.11 -41.49 -2.33
CA TRP A 68 -3.25 -41.53 -1.14
C TRP A 68 -3.10 -40.15 -0.46
N GLY A 69 -3.46 -39.06 -1.14
CA GLY A 69 -3.45 -37.73 -0.56
C GLY A 69 -4.42 -36.79 -1.26
N VAL A 70 -4.84 -35.74 -0.58
CA VAL A 70 -5.75 -34.72 -1.11
C VAL A 70 -5.23 -33.33 -0.77
N LEU A 71 -5.06 -32.48 -1.78
CA LEU A 71 -4.84 -31.04 -1.57
C LEU A 71 -6.18 -30.32 -1.58
N THR A 72 -6.51 -29.63 -0.51
CA THR A 72 -7.81 -28.94 -0.36
C THR A 72 -7.62 -27.45 -0.30
N ALA A 73 -8.29 -26.73 -1.17
CA ALA A 73 -8.11 -25.29 -1.30
C ALA A 73 -8.55 -24.54 -0.05
N ILE A 74 -7.64 -23.71 0.48
CA ILE A 74 -7.89 -22.83 1.61
C ILE A 74 -8.08 -21.38 1.18
N SER A 75 -7.30 -20.91 0.19
CA SER A 75 -7.36 -19.54 -0.34
C SER A 75 -8.53 -19.29 -1.28
N ASN A 76 -8.92 -18.02 -1.44
CA ASN A 76 -10.02 -17.61 -2.31
C ASN A 76 -9.78 -17.99 -3.79
N HIS A 77 -8.56 -17.80 -4.31
CA HIS A 77 -8.26 -18.17 -5.70
C HIS A 77 -8.20 -19.68 -5.90
N ALA A 78 -7.65 -20.43 -4.95
CA ALA A 78 -7.65 -21.89 -5.01
C ALA A 78 -9.09 -22.46 -5.01
N ARG A 79 -10.01 -21.87 -4.23
CA ARG A 79 -11.43 -22.28 -4.18
C ARG A 79 -12.20 -21.96 -5.46
N LYS A 80 -11.82 -20.90 -6.18
CA LYS A 80 -12.44 -20.47 -7.45
C LYS A 80 -11.92 -21.26 -8.66
N ARG A 81 -11.08 -22.27 -8.46
CA ARG A 81 -10.53 -23.09 -9.54
C ARG A 81 -11.64 -23.88 -10.24
N HIS A 82 -11.64 -23.84 -11.57
CA HIS A 82 -12.61 -24.52 -12.43
C HIS A 82 -12.74 -26.05 -12.22
N LYS A 83 -11.67 -26.75 -11.78
CA LYS A 83 -11.67 -28.21 -11.51
C LYS A 83 -12.04 -28.55 -10.07
N GLY A 84 -12.68 -27.62 -9.37
CA GLY A 84 -13.10 -27.80 -7.99
C GLY A 84 -12.02 -27.53 -6.95
N MET A 85 -12.45 -27.63 -5.70
CA MET A 85 -11.71 -27.23 -4.50
C MET A 85 -10.60 -28.21 -4.12
N ASN A 86 -10.67 -29.46 -4.58
CA ASN A 86 -9.76 -30.55 -4.21
C ASN A 86 -8.90 -30.98 -5.41
N MET A 87 -7.62 -31.31 -5.16
CA MET A 87 -6.77 -32.08 -6.07
C MET A 87 -6.50 -33.44 -5.44
N LEU A 88 -6.82 -34.52 -6.14
CA LEU A 88 -6.68 -35.90 -5.65
C LEU A 88 -5.35 -36.47 -6.15
N LEU A 89 -4.51 -36.93 -5.23
CA LEU A 89 -3.20 -37.51 -5.53
C LEU A 89 -3.36 -39.03 -5.61
N THR A 90 -3.28 -39.58 -6.83
CA THR A 90 -3.48 -41.01 -7.14
C THR A 90 -2.21 -41.68 -7.65
N ALA A 91 -1.43 -41.01 -8.49
CA ALA A 91 -0.17 -41.50 -9.05
C ALA A 91 1.01 -41.34 -8.07
N ASP A 92 2.18 -41.92 -8.38
CA ASP A 92 3.36 -41.74 -7.52
C ASP A 92 3.93 -40.32 -7.61
N GLU A 93 3.71 -39.60 -8.71
CA GLU A 93 4.21 -38.26 -8.98
C GLU A 93 3.12 -37.38 -9.63
N HIS A 94 3.00 -36.14 -9.17
CA HIS A 94 2.05 -35.15 -9.71
C HIS A 94 2.74 -33.81 -9.92
N CYS A 95 2.76 -33.36 -11.17
CA CYS A 95 3.25 -32.03 -11.55
C CYS A 95 2.13 -31.01 -11.46
N ILE A 96 2.37 -29.89 -10.78
CA ILE A 96 1.44 -28.78 -10.62
C ILE A 96 2.01 -27.56 -11.32
N GLY A 97 1.18 -26.86 -12.10
CA GLY A 97 1.64 -25.66 -12.82
C GLY A 97 0.61 -25.12 -13.79
N ARG A 98 1.02 -24.12 -14.57
CA ARG A 98 0.15 -23.49 -15.58
C ARG A 98 -0.02 -24.34 -16.84
N ASN A 99 1.02 -25.10 -17.22
CA ASN A 99 1.06 -25.90 -18.45
C ASN A 99 1.45 -27.35 -18.11
N VAL A 100 0.67 -28.00 -17.26
CA VAL A 100 0.84 -29.43 -16.93
C VAL A 100 -0.11 -30.29 -17.76
N GLU A 101 0.31 -31.52 -18.06
CA GLU A 101 -0.49 -32.45 -18.88
C GLU A 101 -1.80 -32.85 -18.19
N ASP A 102 -1.74 -33.10 -16.88
CA ASP A 102 -2.93 -33.39 -16.10
C ASP A 102 -3.66 -32.10 -15.72
N VAL A 103 -4.80 -31.90 -16.39
CA VAL A 103 -5.70 -30.77 -16.20
C VAL A 103 -6.19 -30.64 -14.75
N HIS A 104 -6.22 -31.72 -13.96
CA HIS A 104 -6.60 -31.69 -12.54
C HIS A 104 -5.58 -31.01 -11.65
N PHE A 105 -4.36 -30.77 -12.13
CA PHE A 105 -3.29 -30.05 -11.42
C PHE A 105 -2.93 -28.72 -12.08
N GLN A 106 -3.72 -28.32 -13.09
CA GLN A 106 -3.51 -27.05 -13.79
C GLN A 106 -4.02 -25.86 -12.98
N ILE A 107 -3.21 -24.80 -12.92
CA ILE A 107 -3.56 -23.50 -12.33
C ILE A 107 -3.33 -22.41 -13.37
N GLU A 108 -4.42 -21.90 -13.93
CA GLU A 108 -4.43 -20.84 -14.95
C GLU A 108 -4.15 -19.46 -14.33
N SER A 109 -2.92 -19.23 -13.92
CA SER A 109 -2.48 -17.93 -13.43
C SER A 109 -1.08 -17.60 -13.94
N THR A 110 -0.88 -16.35 -14.36
CA THR A 110 0.45 -15.86 -14.77
C THR A 110 1.46 -15.88 -13.63
N ALA A 111 0.99 -15.84 -12.38
CA ALA A 111 1.82 -15.95 -11.18
C ALA A 111 2.36 -17.37 -10.91
N VAL A 112 1.82 -18.39 -11.59
CA VAL A 112 2.25 -19.79 -11.48
C VAL A 112 3.08 -20.15 -12.73
N SER A 113 4.29 -20.67 -12.52
CA SER A 113 5.16 -21.20 -13.57
C SER A 113 4.50 -22.35 -14.36
N ALA A 114 4.96 -22.57 -15.60
CA ALA A 114 4.48 -23.65 -16.48
C ALA A 114 4.51 -25.02 -15.78
N TYR A 115 5.65 -25.36 -15.20
CA TYR A 115 5.84 -26.45 -14.25
C TYR A 115 6.31 -25.81 -12.95
N HIS A 116 5.44 -25.76 -11.95
CA HIS A 116 5.68 -24.97 -10.73
C HIS A 116 6.33 -25.82 -9.64
N CYS A 117 5.75 -26.98 -9.36
CA CYS A 117 6.29 -27.91 -8.38
C CYS A 117 5.81 -29.32 -8.69
N THR A 118 6.44 -30.28 -8.02
CA THR A 118 6.10 -31.69 -8.12
C THR A 118 5.88 -32.24 -6.71
N ILE A 119 4.76 -32.94 -6.51
CA ILE A 119 4.48 -33.69 -5.29
C ILE A 119 4.50 -35.18 -5.63
N TYR A 120 5.33 -35.93 -4.93
CA TYR A 120 5.48 -37.37 -5.16
C TYR A 120 5.63 -38.13 -3.86
N ARG A 121 5.24 -39.41 -3.89
CA ARG A 121 5.47 -40.34 -2.78
C ARG A 121 6.65 -41.25 -3.13
N LYS A 122 7.56 -41.43 -2.18
CA LYS A 122 8.70 -42.33 -2.29
C LYS A 122 8.58 -43.40 -1.22
N ARG A 123 8.71 -44.66 -1.64
CA ARG A 123 8.84 -45.79 -0.71
C ARG A 123 10.25 -45.75 -0.13
N VAL A 124 10.35 -45.57 1.18
CA VAL A 124 11.62 -45.66 1.90
C VAL A 124 11.75 -47.11 2.37
N ALA A 125 12.74 -47.84 1.85
CA ALA A 125 13.14 -49.11 2.43
C ALA A 125 13.86 -48.78 3.74
N SER A 126 13.30 -49.19 4.87
CA SER A 126 14.02 -49.20 6.13
C SER A 126 14.95 -50.41 6.08
N ASP A 127 16.27 -50.19 6.14
CA ASP A 127 17.30 -51.24 6.12
C ASP A 127 17.38 -52.04 7.44
N ASP A 128 16.37 -51.95 8.31
CA ASP A 128 16.34 -52.65 9.59
C ASP A 128 15.01 -53.35 9.85
N ALA A 129 15.15 -54.66 10.11
CA ALA A 129 14.21 -55.61 10.70
C ALA A 129 12.99 -56.06 9.87
N GLU A 130 12.98 -57.39 9.65
CA GLU A 130 11.87 -58.22 9.21
C GLU A 130 10.55 -57.88 9.94
N ASN A 131 9.44 -57.93 9.18
CA ASN A 131 8.04 -57.69 9.58
C ASN A 131 7.56 -56.23 9.60
N SER A 132 7.16 -55.74 8.42
CA SER A 132 5.88 -55.03 8.27
C SER A 132 5.53 -54.84 6.80
N SER A 133 4.45 -55.47 6.35
CA SER A 133 3.81 -55.26 5.04
C SER A 133 3.15 -53.87 4.91
N ASN A 134 3.63 -52.87 5.65
CA ASN A 134 3.12 -51.51 5.67
C ASN A 134 4.29 -50.55 5.35
N CYS A 135 4.72 -50.58 4.09
CA CYS A 135 5.72 -49.64 3.58
C CYS A 135 5.12 -48.22 3.62
N TYR A 136 5.47 -47.43 4.63
CA TYR A 136 5.04 -46.04 4.72
C TYR A 136 5.72 -45.24 3.61
N ALA A 137 4.96 -44.90 2.57
CA ALA A 137 5.44 -44.01 1.53
C ALA A 137 5.56 -42.59 2.11
N SER A 138 6.77 -42.05 2.16
CA SER A 138 6.97 -40.64 2.56
C SER A 138 6.67 -39.75 1.36
N VAL A 139 5.98 -38.64 1.60
CA VAL A 139 5.58 -37.70 0.55
C VAL A 139 6.51 -36.50 0.55
N PHE A 140 6.95 -36.11 -0.63
CA PHE A 140 7.90 -35.04 -0.85
C PHE A 140 7.35 -34.00 -1.83
N LEU A 141 7.74 -32.75 -1.61
CA LEU A 141 7.46 -31.59 -2.44
C LEU A 141 8.77 -31.04 -2.98
N LYS A 142 8.85 -30.85 -4.29
CA LYS A 142 10.00 -30.26 -4.97
C LYS A 142 9.57 -29.00 -5.75
N ASP A 143 10.18 -27.87 -5.43
CA ASP A 143 9.92 -26.59 -6.10
C ASP A 143 10.80 -26.41 -7.35
N THR A 144 10.16 -26.12 -8.48
CA THR A 144 10.82 -25.83 -9.76
C THR A 144 10.45 -24.45 -10.31
N SER A 145 9.68 -23.68 -9.54
CA SER A 145 9.07 -22.44 -9.96
C SER A 145 10.00 -21.23 -9.96
N THR A 146 9.59 -20.17 -10.66
CA THR A 146 10.30 -18.88 -10.65
C THR A 146 9.95 -18.05 -9.41
N ASN A 147 8.68 -18.09 -8.99
CA ASN A 147 8.18 -17.25 -7.88
C ASN A 147 8.37 -17.89 -6.50
N GLY A 148 8.65 -19.19 -6.45
CA GLY A 148 8.82 -20.01 -5.26
C GLY A 148 7.49 -20.59 -4.77
N THR A 149 7.56 -21.81 -4.25
CA THR A 149 6.49 -22.48 -3.50
C THR A 149 6.65 -22.21 -2.00
N TYR A 150 5.58 -21.99 -1.26
CA TYR A 150 5.61 -21.77 0.19
C TYR A 150 5.04 -22.99 0.90
N LEU A 151 5.81 -23.60 1.79
CA LEU A 151 5.36 -24.66 2.70
C LEU A 151 5.28 -24.08 4.11
N ASN A 152 4.10 -24.05 4.73
CA ASN A 152 3.89 -23.45 6.06
C ASN A 152 4.57 -22.07 6.22
N TRP A 153 4.37 -21.18 5.24
CA TRP A 153 4.97 -19.83 5.15
C TRP A 153 6.48 -19.78 4.87
N GLU A 154 7.17 -20.91 4.84
CA GLU A 154 8.58 -20.98 4.43
C GLU A 154 8.70 -21.06 2.91
N LYS A 155 9.48 -20.15 2.32
CA LYS A 155 9.66 -20.07 0.87
C LYS A 155 10.70 -21.09 0.40
N LEU A 156 10.24 -22.09 -0.34
CA LEU A 156 11.08 -22.98 -1.13
C LEU A 156 11.56 -22.24 -2.38
N LYS A 157 12.81 -22.46 -2.75
CA LYS A 157 13.45 -21.85 -3.91
C LYS A 157 13.65 -22.92 -4.98
N LYS A 158 13.70 -22.48 -6.24
CA LYS A 158 14.11 -23.33 -7.36
C LYS A 158 15.42 -24.05 -7.04
N ASN A 159 15.42 -25.37 -7.13
CA ASN A 159 16.53 -26.27 -6.79
C ASN A 159 16.81 -26.43 -5.28
N SER A 160 15.89 -26.06 -4.39
CA SER A 160 15.98 -26.48 -2.98
C SER A 160 15.91 -28.00 -2.88
N PRO A 161 16.46 -28.61 -1.80
CA PRO A 161 16.21 -30.01 -1.51
C PRO A 161 14.71 -30.31 -1.48
N GLU A 162 14.36 -31.56 -1.80
CA GLU A 162 13.00 -32.07 -1.66
C GLU A 162 12.57 -31.96 -0.19
N MET A 163 11.39 -31.41 0.06
CA MET A 163 10.87 -31.21 1.41
C MET A 163 9.80 -32.26 1.70
N LYS A 164 9.92 -32.94 2.84
CA LYS A 164 8.90 -33.89 3.29
C LYS A 164 7.64 -33.12 3.73
N ILE A 165 6.47 -33.53 3.24
CA ILE A 165 5.17 -32.96 3.62
C ILE A 165 4.40 -33.93 4.51
N GLN A 166 3.62 -33.39 5.44
CA GLN A 166 2.83 -34.13 6.43
C GLN A 166 1.36 -33.69 6.41
N HIS A 167 0.48 -34.57 6.89
CA HIS A 167 -0.94 -34.26 7.05
C HIS A 167 -1.12 -32.94 7.82
N GLY A 168 -1.91 -32.01 7.25
CA GLY A 168 -2.16 -30.68 7.79
C GLY A 168 -1.25 -29.58 7.25
N ASP A 169 -0.19 -29.91 6.50
CA ASP A 169 0.72 -28.91 5.93
C ASP A 169 0.05 -28.02 4.89
N ILE A 170 0.44 -26.74 4.88
CA ILE A 170 -0.08 -25.75 3.95
C ILE A 170 0.92 -25.51 2.82
N ILE A 171 0.49 -25.69 1.58
CA ILE A 171 1.29 -25.50 0.38
C ILE A 171 0.71 -24.34 -0.44
N SER A 172 1.54 -23.37 -0.85
CA SER A 172 1.12 -22.27 -1.71
C SER A 172 2.05 -21.98 -2.89
N PHE A 173 1.49 -21.87 -4.09
CA PHE A 173 2.25 -21.91 -5.36
C PHE A 173 2.56 -20.54 -6.01
N SER A 174 2.57 -19.43 -5.29
CA SER A 174 2.89 -18.13 -5.94
C SER A 174 3.21 -17.02 -4.96
N ALA A 175 2.58 -17.06 -3.79
CA ALA A 175 2.71 -16.07 -2.75
C ALA A 175 2.50 -16.74 -1.38
N PRO A 176 2.89 -16.09 -0.27
CA PRO A 176 2.57 -16.60 1.06
C PRO A 176 1.06 -16.86 1.21
N PRO A 177 0.62 -17.86 2.00
CA PRO A 177 -0.79 -18.26 2.07
C PRO A 177 -1.79 -17.12 2.37
N GLN A 178 -1.35 -16.07 3.07
CA GLN A 178 -2.13 -14.89 3.45
C GLN A 178 -2.29 -13.82 2.37
N HIS A 179 -1.57 -13.95 1.26
CA HIS A 179 -1.61 -12.97 0.20
C HIS A 179 -2.88 -13.10 -0.63
N GLU A 180 -3.44 -11.99 -1.09
CA GLU A 180 -4.71 -11.98 -1.84
C GLU A 180 -4.64 -12.84 -3.11
N LEU A 181 -3.50 -12.83 -3.80
CA LEU A 181 -3.21 -13.60 -5.02
C LEU A 181 -2.66 -15.02 -4.78
N ALA A 182 -2.69 -15.52 -3.54
CA ALA A 182 -2.14 -16.83 -3.22
C ALA A 182 -3.04 -17.96 -3.73
N PHE A 183 -2.42 -19.00 -4.28
CA PHE A 183 -3.04 -20.31 -4.48
C PHE A 183 -2.55 -21.22 -3.37
N ALA A 184 -3.29 -21.27 -2.26
CA ALA A 184 -2.93 -22.04 -1.08
C ALA A 184 -3.89 -23.22 -0.86
N TYR A 185 -3.31 -24.36 -0.50
CA TYR A 185 -3.95 -25.66 -0.25
C TYR A 185 -3.44 -26.27 1.06
N VAL A 186 -4.28 -27.05 1.74
CA VAL A 186 -3.87 -27.91 2.85
C VAL A 186 -3.74 -29.36 2.35
N TYR A 187 -2.62 -30.01 2.69
CA TYR A 187 -2.39 -31.42 2.39
C TYR A 187 -3.06 -32.31 3.43
N ARG A 188 -3.86 -33.28 2.95
CA ARG A 188 -4.57 -34.26 3.78
C ARG A 188 -4.17 -35.66 3.33
N GLU A 189 -3.51 -36.38 4.21
CA GLU A 189 -3.15 -37.77 3.99
C GLU A 189 -4.38 -38.70 4.10
N VAL A 190 -4.48 -39.69 3.20
CA VAL A 190 -5.53 -40.73 3.24
C VAL A 190 -4.95 -41.98 3.88
N HIS A 191 -5.31 -42.28 5.12
CA HIS A 191 -4.91 -43.53 5.76
C HIS A 191 -5.73 -44.70 5.21
N ARG A 192 -5.05 -45.72 4.69
CA ARG A 192 -5.67 -47.03 4.46
C ARG A 192 -5.87 -47.69 5.82
N SER A 193 -7.06 -47.60 6.38
CA SER A 193 -7.47 -48.53 7.43
C SER A 193 -7.47 -49.93 6.82
N ALA A 194 -6.61 -50.82 7.31
CA ALA A 194 -6.71 -52.24 6.99
C ALA A 194 -8.15 -52.71 7.30
N PRO A 195 -8.77 -53.55 6.45
CA PRO A 195 -10.07 -54.10 6.76
C PRO A 195 -9.95 -54.87 8.08
N SER A 196 -10.62 -54.38 9.12
CA SER A 196 -10.76 -55.06 10.39
C SER A 196 -11.66 -56.28 10.17
N THR A 197 -11.04 -57.42 9.88
CA THR A 197 -11.68 -58.73 9.94
C THR A 197 -11.88 -59.07 11.42
N GLU A 198 -13.02 -58.67 11.99
CA GLU A 198 -13.46 -59.20 13.28
C GLU A 198 -14.84 -59.83 13.11
N GLY A 199 -14.79 -61.13 12.78
CA GLY A 199 -15.94 -62.01 12.87
C GLY A 199 -16.18 -62.39 14.33
N ALA A 200 -17.44 -62.39 14.73
CA ALA A 200 -17.92 -63.20 15.84
C ALA A 200 -19.37 -63.60 15.56
N ALA A 201 -19.48 -64.75 14.90
CA ALA A 201 -20.65 -65.60 14.96
C ALA A 201 -20.86 -66.05 16.42
N GLY A 202 -21.95 -65.59 17.03
CA GLY A 202 -22.38 -66.00 18.37
C GLY A 202 -23.63 -66.89 18.29
N LYS A 203 -23.41 -68.19 18.11
CA LYS A 203 -24.39 -69.27 18.38
C LYS A 203 -25.15 -69.01 19.69
N ARG A 204 -26.48 -69.01 19.66
CA ARG A 204 -27.31 -69.44 20.79
C ARG A 204 -27.92 -70.80 20.43
N GLN A 205 -27.23 -71.85 20.85
CA GLN A 205 -27.82 -73.16 21.09
C GLN A 205 -27.85 -73.35 22.60
N SER A 206 -29.03 -73.63 23.16
CA SER A 206 -29.25 -74.62 24.22
C SER A 206 -30.68 -74.45 24.74
N ASP A 207 -31.65 -74.96 23.97
CA ASP A 207 -32.94 -75.34 24.50
C ASP A 207 -32.80 -76.72 25.17
N GLU A 208 -33.33 -76.78 26.39
CA GLU A 208 -34.06 -77.91 26.96
C GLU A 208 -33.29 -79.22 27.23
N PHE A 209 -32.79 -79.32 28.47
CA PHE A 209 -32.46 -80.58 29.14
C PHE A 209 -33.72 -81.47 29.24
N VAL A 210 -33.93 -82.34 28.25
CA VAL A 210 -34.82 -83.49 28.39
C VAL A 210 -34.11 -84.51 29.28
N SER A 211 -34.46 -84.55 30.57
CA SER A 211 -34.03 -85.61 31.47
C SER A 211 -34.83 -86.88 31.20
N GLU A 212 -34.07 -87.92 30.89
CA GLU A 212 -34.45 -89.28 30.58
C GLU A 212 -35.07 -89.98 31.81
N ASN A 213 -36.40 -90.05 31.90
CA ASN A 213 -37.07 -90.94 32.86
C ASN A 213 -37.60 -92.20 32.14
N LYS A 214 -36.76 -93.23 32.12
CA LYS A 214 -37.15 -94.61 31.78
C LYS A 214 -37.98 -95.22 32.91
N ARG A 215 -39.15 -95.74 32.51
CA ARG A 215 -40.01 -96.76 33.15
C ARG A 215 -40.66 -96.41 34.49
N LEU A 216 -41.99 -96.36 34.47
CA LEU A 216 -42.80 -97.45 35.03
C LEU A 216 -44.20 -97.46 34.39
N LYS A 217 -44.74 -98.67 34.33
CA LYS A 217 -45.99 -99.05 33.68
C LYS A 217 -47.16 -98.16 34.11
N GLY A 218 -48.05 -97.91 33.15
CA GLY A 218 -49.31 -97.21 33.39
C GLY A 218 -50.09 -97.79 34.56
N ILE A 219 -50.62 -96.90 35.38
CA ILE A 219 -51.72 -97.21 36.27
C ILE A 219 -52.98 -96.91 35.47
N GLY A 220 -53.60 -97.99 34.99
CA GLY A 220 -54.92 -97.94 34.39
C GLY A 220 -55.91 -97.38 35.40
N ILE A 221 -56.60 -96.33 35.00
CA ILE A 221 -57.81 -95.85 35.65
C ILE A 221 -58.90 -96.88 35.31
N GLY A 222 -59.15 -97.79 36.24
CA GLY A 222 -60.27 -98.72 36.27
C GLY A 222 -60.78 -98.82 37.71
N ALA A 223 -62.03 -98.38 37.92
CA ALA A 223 -62.80 -98.35 39.18
C ALA A 223 -62.99 -99.76 39.81
N PRO A 224 -63.85 -99.98 40.83
CA PRO A 224 -64.35 -99.18 41.97
C PRO A 224 -64.00 -99.85 43.33
N GLU A 225 -64.25 -99.16 44.45
CA GLU A 225 -64.55 -99.73 45.78
C GLU A 225 -63.87 -101.05 46.20
N GLY A 226 -62.61 -100.97 46.64
CA GLY A 226 -61.95 -101.99 47.48
C GLY A 226 -61.15 -101.29 48.58
N PRO A 227 -61.08 -101.82 49.82
CA PRO A 227 -60.38 -101.15 50.91
C PRO A 227 -58.90 -100.99 50.54
N ILE A 228 -58.44 -99.74 50.56
CA ILE A 228 -57.03 -99.37 50.38
C ILE A 228 -56.17 -100.24 51.31
N SER A 229 -55.10 -100.85 50.78
CA SER A 229 -54.15 -101.61 51.59
C SER A 229 -53.52 -100.71 52.65
N LEU A 230 -53.35 -101.21 53.87
CA LEU A 230 -52.77 -100.42 54.98
C LEU A 230 -51.35 -99.89 54.66
N ASP A 231 -50.58 -100.60 53.83
CA ASP A 231 -49.25 -100.16 53.41
C ASP A 231 -49.29 -99.07 52.33
N ASP A 232 -50.28 -99.10 51.45
CA ASP A 232 -50.50 -98.01 50.48
C ASP A 232 -50.92 -96.74 51.20
N PHE A 233 -51.79 -96.86 52.22
CA PHE A 233 -52.19 -95.73 53.05
C PHE A 233 -50.99 -95.13 53.83
N ARG A 234 -50.14 -95.98 54.43
CA ARG A 234 -48.91 -95.51 55.10
C ARG A 234 -47.93 -94.86 54.13
N SER A 235 -47.77 -95.43 52.93
CA SER A 235 -46.89 -94.88 51.88
C SER A 235 -47.41 -93.53 51.38
N LEU A 236 -48.71 -93.39 51.16
CA LEU A 236 -49.34 -92.14 50.75
C LEU A 236 -49.26 -91.07 51.85
N GLN A 237 -49.40 -91.46 53.13
CA GLN A 237 -49.20 -90.57 54.27
C GLN A 237 -47.75 -90.08 54.38
N GLN A 238 -46.78 -90.95 54.13
CA GLN A 238 -45.36 -90.60 54.15
C GLN A 238 -45.01 -89.69 52.97
N SER A 239 -45.46 -90.03 51.76
CA SER A 239 -45.30 -89.20 50.56
C SER A 239 -45.92 -87.81 50.72
N ASN A 240 -47.13 -87.70 51.29
CA ASN A 240 -47.74 -86.40 51.60
C ASN A 240 -46.94 -85.61 52.65
N ARG A 241 -46.37 -86.28 53.66
CA ARG A 241 -45.50 -85.63 54.63
C ARG A 241 -44.23 -85.10 53.97
N ASP A 242 -43.63 -85.88 53.07
CA ASP A 242 -42.39 -85.49 52.39
C ASP A 242 -42.64 -84.41 51.33
N LEU A 243 -43.77 -84.43 50.62
CA LEU A 243 -44.19 -83.35 49.72
C LEU A 243 -44.43 -82.03 50.45
N ARG A 244 -45.03 -82.06 51.65
CA ARG A 244 -45.17 -80.85 52.47
C ARG A 244 -43.82 -80.29 52.89
N LYS A 245 -42.89 -81.15 53.31
CA LYS A 245 -41.52 -80.74 53.64
C LYS A 245 -40.79 -80.16 52.42
N GLN A 246 -40.96 -80.77 51.24
CA GLN A 246 -40.38 -80.25 49.99
C GLN A 246 -40.97 -78.90 49.63
N LEU A 247 -42.29 -78.73 49.74
CA LEU A 247 -42.96 -77.46 49.49
C LEU A 247 -42.47 -76.38 50.46
N GLU A 248 -42.35 -76.70 51.75
CA GLU A 248 -41.78 -75.80 52.75
C GLU A 248 -40.33 -75.41 52.40
N SER A 249 -39.48 -76.35 51.97
CA SER A 249 -38.11 -76.05 51.57
C SER A 249 -38.01 -75.23 50.28
N GLU A 250 -38.87 -75.48 49.30
CA GLU A 250 -38.93 -74.73 48.04
C GLU A 250 -39.42 -73.31 48.29
N VAL A 251 -40.45 -73.12 49.13
CA VAL A 251 -40.93 -71.79 49.54
C VAL A 251 -39.82 -71.00 50.24
N LEU A 252 -39.08 -71.62 51.16
CA LEU A 252 -37.93 -70.97 51.80
C LEU A 252 -36.84 -70.57 50.80
N THR A 253 -36.61 -71.41 49.78
CA THR A 253 -35.63 -71.12 48.72
C THR A 253 -36.11 -69.94 47.85
N ILE A 254 -37.39 -69.92 47.49
CA ILE A 254 -38.02 -68.82 46.73
C ILE A 254 -37.95 -67.51 47.52
N ASP A 255 -38.26 -67.52 48.81
CA ASP A 255 -38.19 -66.33 49.67
C ASP A 255 -36.75 -65.82 49.78
N THR A 256 -35.78 -66.74 49.89
CA THR A 256 -34.34 -66.39 49.91
C THR A 256 -33.93 -65.72 48.60
N LEU A 257 -34.28 -66.32 47.46
CA LEU A 257 -33.98 -65.77 46.13
C LEU A 257 -34.66 -64.41 45.91
N HIS A 258 -35.90 -64.22 46.38
CA HIS A 258 -36.59 -62.93 46.29
C HIS A 258 -35.90 -61.86 47.12
N ASN A 259 -35.48 -62.18 48.35
CA ASN A 259 -34.76 -61.25 49.22
C ASN A 259 -33.38 -60.88 48.64
N GLU A 260 -32.64 -61.85 48.10
CA GLU A 260 -31.37 -61.62 47.40
C GLU A 260 -31.55 -60.76 46.14
N SER A 261 -32.58 -61.03 45.36
CA SER A 261 -32.94 -60.23 44.18
C SER A 261 -33.29 -58.78 44.55
N HIS A 262 -34.06 -58.58 45.63
CA HIS A 262 -34.38 -57.24 46.12
C HIS A 262 -33.11 -56.49 46.58
N ALA A 263 -32.24 -57.15 47.34
CA ALA A 263 -31.00 -56.56 47.83
C ALA A 263 -30.04 -56.18 46.68
N THR A 264 -29.90 -57.05 45.67
CA THR A 264 -29.08 -56.76 44.49
C THR A 264 -29.67 -55.61 43.66
N MET A 265 -30.98 -55.54 43.50
CA MET A 265 -31.66 -54.44 42.81
C MET A 265 -31.45 -53.10 43.53
N GLU A 266 -31.56 -53.06 44.86
CA GLU A 266 -31.32 -51.86 45.67
C GLU A 266 -29.85 -51.40 45.58
N CYS A 267 -28.90 -52.35 45.63
CA CYS A 267 -27.48 -52.04 45.42
C CYS A 267 -27.25 -51.43 44.02
N ASN A 268 -27.77 -52.05 42.97
CA ASN A 268 -27.64 -51.55 41.59
C ASN A 268 -28.27 -50.15 41.43
N GLU A 269 -29.43 -49.91 42.04
CA GLU A 269 -30.09 -48.60 42.00
C GLU A 269 -29.22 -47.52 42.69
N SER A 270 -28.61 -47.85 43.83
CA SER A 270 -27.73 -46.94 44.55
C SER A 270 -26.46 -46.62 43.75
N GLU A 271 -25.85 -47.60 43.09
CA GLU A 271 -24.66 -47.41 42.26
C GLU A 271 -24.96 -46.54 41.02
N ILE A 272 -26.11 -46.76 40.37
CA ILE A 272 -26.58 -45.92 39.26
C ILE A 272 -26.78 -44.47 39.72
N LYS A 273 -27.39 -44.24 40.89
CA LYS A 273 -27.57 -42.88 41.45
C LYS A 273 -26.22 -42.22 41.72
N GLU A 274 -25.25 -42.95 42.29
CA GLU A 274 -23.93 -42.42 42.57
C GLU A 274 -23.16 -42.07 41.27
N MET A 275 -23.19 -42.96 40.28
CA MET A 275 -22.59 -42.69 38.96
C MET A 275 -23.21 -41.46 38.30
N ARG A 276 -24.55 -41.34 38.30
CA ARG A 276 -25.26 -40.17 37.79
C ARG A 276 -24.83 -38.89 38.50
N TYR A 277 -24.73 -38.93 39.82
CA TYR A 277 -24.26 -37.79 40.61
C TYR A 277 -22.83 -37.39 40.25
N LYS A 278 -21.90 -38.35 40.13
CA LYS A 278 -20.51 -38.09 39.71
C LYS A 278 -20.45 -37.45 38.32
N ILE A 279 -21.19 -37.99 37.36
CA ILE A 279 -21.27 -37.47 35.99
C ILE A 279 -21.81 -36.03 35.99
N VAL A 280 -22.94 -35.79 36.64
CA VAL A 280 -23.56 -34.45 36.72
C VAL A 280 -22.62 -33.46 37.40
N ARG A 281 -21.94 -33.85 38.48
CA ARG A 281 -21.01 -32.98 39.19
C ARG A 281 -19.81 -32.59 38.32
N THR A 282 -19.26 -33.54 37.56
CA THR A 282 -18.14 -33.27 36.64
C THR A 282 -18.56 -32.30 35.54
N PHE A 283 -19.69 -32.56 34.87
CA PHE A 283 -20.19 -31.65 33.83
C PHE A 283 -20.53 -30.28 34.38
N PHE A 284 -21.13 -30.19 35.57
CA PHE A 284 -21.43 -28.91 36.22
C PHE A 284 -20.16 -28.10 36.49
N TYR A 285 -19.10 -28.75 36.98
CA TYR A 285 -17.81 -28.09 37.20
C TYR A 285 -17.18 -27.59 35.89
N GLU A 286 -17.20 -28.41 34.84
CA GLU A 286 -16.68 -28.02 33.52
C GLU A 286 -17.47 -26.85 32.93
N LEU A 287 -18.81 -26.87 33.02
CA LEU A 287 -19.66 -25.78 32.55
C LEU A 287 -19.39 -24.47 33.28
N ASN A 288 -19.21 -24.50 34.60
CA ASN A 288 -18.85 -23.30 35.36
C ASN A 288 -17.46 -22.79 35.00
N LYS A 289 -16.48 -23.67 34.85
CA LYS A 289 -15.13 -23.29 34.42
C LYS A 289 -15.14 -22.63 33.03
N LEU A 290 -15.92 -23.18 32.09
CA LEU A 290 -16.09 -22.58 30.76
C LEU A 290 -16.78 -21.22 30.84
N ARG A 291 -17.76 -21.07 31.74
CA ARG A 291 -18.44 -19.80 31.96
C ARG A 291 -17.49 -18.72 32.52
N ASP A 292 -16.68 -19.05 33.51
CA ASP A 292 -15.69 -18.13 34.07
C ASP A 292 -14.67 -17.70 33.02
N LEU A 293 -14.20 -18.65 32.19
CA LEU A 293 -13.31 -18.36 31.07
C LEU A 293 -13.96 -17.43 30.05
N LEU A 294 -15.23 -17.64 29.71
CA LEU A 294 -15.98 -16.76 28.81
C LEU A 294 -16.11 -15.35 29.39
N ASP A 295 -16.40 -15.21 30.68
CA ASP A 295 -16.52 -13.91 31.35
C ASP A 295 -15.18 -13.15 31.36
N ILE A 296 -14.06 -13.86 31.56
CA ILE A 296 -12.71 -13.28 31.46
C ILE A 296 -12.45 -12.81 30.02
N ARG A 297 -12.68 -13.67 29.02
CA ARG A 297 -12.48 -13.30 27.61
C ARG A 297 -13.37 -12.14 27.17
N GLN A 298 -14.59 -12.06 27.69
CA GLN A 298 -15.49 -10.95 27.42
C GLN A 298 -14.95 -9.63 27.98
N LYS A 299 -14.40 -9.63 29.21
CA LYS A 299 -13.77 -8.45 29.81
C LYS A 299 -12.54 -8.01 29.02
N GLU A 300 -11.66 -8.95 28.64
CA GLU A 300 -10.49 -8.67 27.81
C GLU A 300 -10.89 -8.05 26.46
N ALA A 301 -11.94 -8.57 25.81
CA ALA A 301 -12.44 -8.02 24.55
C ALA A 301 -12.93 -6.58 24.70
N VAL A 302 -13.65 -6.26 25.78
CA VAL A 302 -14.10 -4.88 26.08
C VAL A 302 -12.91 -3.95 26.28
N ASP A 303 -11.87 -4.39 26.99
CA ASP A 303 -10.69 -3.57 27.22
C ASP A 303 -9.86 -3.37 25.93
N VAL A 304 -9.77 -4.37 25.07
CA VAL A 304 -9.17 -4.22 23.73
C VAL A 304 -9.94 -3.19 22.91
N VAL A 305 -11.27 -3.23 22.89
CA VAL A 305 -12.11 -2.23 22.20
C VAL A 305 -11.87 -0.82 22.76
N ARG A 306 -11.77 -0.69 24.09
CA ARG A 306 -11.44 0.59 24.75
C ARG A 306 -10.07 1.11 24.33
N MET A 307 -9.06 0.24 24.26
CA MET A 307 -7.72 0.60 23.82
C MET A 307 -7.68 0.99 22.34
N LEU A 308 -8.41 0.27 21.47
CA LEU A 308 -8.54 0.62 20.05
C LEU A 308 -9.22 1.97 19.86
N ALA A 309 -10.25 2.30 20.66
CA ALA A 309 -10.88 3.61 20.62
C ALA A 309 -9.91 4.74 20.99
N LYS A 310 -9.07 4.53 22.02
CA LYS A 310 -8.01 5.49 22.39
C LYS A 310 -6.97 5.65 21.28
N GLN A 311 -6.51 4.55 20.69
CA GLN A 311 -5.57 4.58 19.58
C GLN A 311 -6.15 5.30 18.37
N ARG A 312 -7.44 5.08 18.07
CA ARG A 312 -8.14 5.76 16.99
C ARG A 312 -8.16 7.27 17.20
N HIS A 313 -8.50 7.72 18.40
CA HIS A 313 -8.47 9.15 18.73
C HIS A 313 -7.07 9.76 18.56
N VAL A 314 -6.01 9.05 18.94
CA VAL A 314 -4.62 9.54 18.74
C VAL A 314 -4.29 9.64 17.24
N ILE A 315 -4.71 8.66 16.43
CA ILE A 315 -4.51 8.70 14.98
C ILE A 315 -5.27 9.89 14.36
N ASP A 316 -6.51 10.11 14.80
CA ASP A 316 -7.34 11.20 14.29
C ASP A 316 -6.72 12.58 14.65
N ASP A 317 -6.22 12.77 15.89
CA ASP A 317 -5.48 13.99 16.31
C ASP A 317 -4.21 14.22 15.50
N LEU A 318 -3.39 13.16 15.30
CA LEU A 318 -2.17 13.26 14.51
C LEU A 318 -2.48 13.63 13.06
N ASN A 319 -3.57 13.10 12.50
CA ASN A 319 -3.98 13.40 11.13
C ASN A 319 -4.49 14.85 10.99
N GLU A 320 -5.22 15.36 11.98
CA GLU A 320 -5.63 16.77 12.03
C GLU A 320 -4.42 17.71 12.08
N ARG A 321 -3.44 17.40 12.93
CA ARG A 321 -2.17 18.15 13.02
C ARG A 321 -1.38 18.10 11.73
N LEU A 322 -1.33 16.95 11.06
CA LEU A 322 -0.66 16.79 9.78
C LEU A 322 -1.36 17.61 8.69
N SER A 323 -2.70 17.60 8.67
CA SER A 323 -3.50 18.40 7.76
C SER A 323 -3.25 19.91 7.95
N ALA A 324 -3.30 20.39 9.20
CA ALA A 324 -3.01 21.78 9.53
C ALA A 324 -1.59 22.19 9.13
N SER A 325 -0.60 21.32 9.38
CA SER A 325 0.80 21.56 8.96
C SER A 325 0.95 21.60 7.43
N THR A 326 0.22 20.74 6.71
CA THR A 326 0.25 20.69 5.24
C THR A 326 -0.36 21.96 4.66
N GLN A 327 -1.48 22.40 5.22
CA GLN A 327 -2.12 23.66 4.85
C GLN A 327 -1.22 24.87 5.12
N SER A 328 -0.62 24.95 6.30
CA SER A 328 0.32 26.04 6.64
C SER A 328 1.52 26.09 5.69
N CYS A 329 2.06 24.92 5.29
CA CYS A 329 3.12 24.85 4.29
C CYS A 329 2.66 25.35 2.91
N ALA A 330 1.44 24.99 2.48
CA ALA A 330 0.86 25.48 1.23
C ALA A 330 0.70 27.01 1.25
N GLU A 331 0.15 27.56 2.33
CA GLU A 331 0.00 29.02 2.51
C GLU A 331 1.34 29.74 2.50
N ALA A 332 2.36 29.21 3.21
CA ALA A 332 3.71 29.78 3.20
C ALA A 332 4.34 29.76 1.80
N ASN A 333 4.10 28.71 1.02
CA ASN A 333 4.56 28.61 -0.36
C ASN A 333 3.89 29.64 -1.28
N GLU A 334 2.59 29.88 -1.11
CA GLU A 334 1.88 30.92 -1.87
C GLU A 334 2.36 32.34 -1.51
N ILE A 335 2.61 32.61 -0.23
CA ILE A 335 3.24 33.86 0.21
C ILE A 335 4.62 34.03 -0.43
N MET A 336 5.45 32.99 -0.40
CA MET A 336 6.77 33.02 -1.03
C MET A 336 6.69 33.25 -2.53
N LYS A 337 5.74 32.62 -3.24
CA LYS A 337 5.52 32.86 -4.68
C LYS A 337 5.10 34.31 -4.94
N SER A 338 4.18 34.84 -4.15
CA SER A 338 3.73 36.24 -4.23
C SER A 338 4.90 37.21 -4.00
N GLN A 339 5.72 36.98 -2.96
CA GLN A 339 6.91 37.80 -2.69
C GLN A 339 7.94 37.71 -3.80
N LYS A 340 8.17 36.51 -4.37
CA LYS A 340 9.07 36.35 -5.53
C LYS A 340 8.59 37.14 -6.74
N ALA A 341 7.28 37.13 -7.03
CA ALA A 341 6.70 37.91 -8.11
C ALA A 341 6.86 39.42 -7.87
N SER A 342 6.54 39.91 -6.67
CA SER A 342 6.71 41.32 -6.30
C SER A 342 8.17 41.78 -6.39
N ILE A 343 9.13 40.95 -5.95
CA ILE A 343 10.56 41.26 -6.10
C ILE A 343 10.97 41.32 -7.58
N ALA A 344 10.45 40.43 -8.42
CA ALA A 344 10.74 40.44 -9.86
C ALA A 344 10.20 41.71 -10.52
N GLU A 345 8.99 42.13 -10.17
CA GLU A 345 8.39 43.38 -10.64
C GLU A 345 9.21 44.60 -10.20
N LEU A 346 9.59 44.70 -8.93
CA LEU A 346 10.43 45.80 -8.43
C LEU A 346 11.80 45.83 -9.11
N LYS A 347 12.38 44.68 -9.42
CA LYS A 347 13.64 44.60 -10.18
C LYS A 347 13.48 45.11 -11.61
N ALA A 348 12.35 44.81 -12.26
CA ALA A 348 12.04 45.31 -13.60
C ALA A 348 11.88 46.84 -13.58
N GLN A 349 11.11 47.38 -12.62
CA GLN A 349 10.95 48.82 -12.44
C GLN A 349 12.29 49.53 -12.16
N LEU A 350 13.15 48.96 -11.32
CA LEU A 350 14.49 49.51 -11.06
C LEU A 350 15.36 49.54 -12.33
N HIS A 351 15.25 48.52 -13.18
CA HIS A 351 15.94 48.49 -14.46
C HIS A 351 15.44 49.59 -15.39
N GLU A 352 14.12 49.71 -15.53
CA GLU A 352 13.49 50.73 -16.36
C GLU A 352 13.86 52.15 -15.90
N GLU A 353 13.81 52.44 -14.60
CA GLU A 353 14.26 53.72 -14.02
C GLU A 353 15.74 54.03 -14.31
N ARG A 354 16.61 53.01 -14.24
CA ARG A 354 18.03 53.19 -14.57
C ARG A 354 18.22 53.49 -16.05
N ASP A 355 17.42 52.87 -16.92
CA ASP A 355 17.49 53.06 -18.36
C ASP A 355 16.96 54.46 -18.73
N GLN A 356 15.83 54.87 -18.15
CA GLN A 356 15.28 56.23 -18.29
C GLN A 356 16.29 57.29 -17.86
N ARG A 357 16.96 57.14 -16.71
CA ARG A 357 18.00 58.10 -16.28
C ARG A 357 19.19 58.17 -17.23
N ARG A 358 19.59 57.05 -17.86
CA ARG A 358 20.65 57.07 -18.88
C ARG A 358 20.20 57.84 -20.12
N GLU A 359 18.97 57.61 -20.60
CA GLU A 359 18.39 58.33 -21.73
C GLU A 359 18.25 59.82 -21.46
N GLU A 360 17.81 60.20 -20.26
CA GLU A 360 17.72 61.61 -19.83
C GLU A 360 19.09 62.27 -19.76
N GLN A 361 20.10 61.58 -19.22
CA GLN A 361 21.48 62.07 -19.20
C GLN A 361 22.07 62.24 -20.60
N GLU A 362 21.83 61.30 -21.50
CA GLU A 362 22.26 61.39 -22.90
C GLU A 362 21.57 62.56 -23.62
N ARG A 363 20.26 62.73 -23.41
CA ARG A 363 19.50 63.85 -23.96
C ARG A 363 19.99 65.19 -23.44
N ALA A 364 20.16 65.34 -22.12
CA ALA A 364 20.69 66.57 -21.53
C ALA A 364 22.12 66.86 -22.01
N GLY A 365 22.94 65.82 -22.19
CA GLY A 365 24.28 65.95 -22.78
C GLY A 365 24.24 66.45 -24.23
N ALA A 366 23.32 65.91 -25.05
CA ALA A 366 23.12 66.36 -26.43
C ALA A 366 22.61 67.81 -26.48
N ASP A 367 21.66 68.19 -25.63
CA ASP A 367 21.12 69.55 -25.56
C ASP A 367 22.18 70.56 -25.13
N LEU A 368 22.99 70.22 -24.12
CA LEU A 368 24.12 71.05 -23.67
C LEU A 368 25.15 71.20 -24.78
N LYS A 369 25.51 70.11 -25.47
CA LYS A 369 26.45 70.15 -26.59
C LYS A 369 25.94 71.05 -27.72
N ALA A 370 24.67 70.92 -28.08
CA ALA A 370 24.04 71.76 -29.10
C ALA A 370 24.00 73.24 -28.68
N ALA A 371 23.75 73.54 -27.39
CA ALA A 371 23.79 74.90 -26.87
C ALA A 371 25.20 75.50 -26.92
N VAL A 372 26.23 74.72 -26.57
CA VAL A 372 27.63 75.14 -26.66
C VAL A 372 28.04 75.40 -28.11
N GLU A 373 27.68 74.51 -29.05
CA GLU A 373 27.96 74.70 -30.47
C GLU A 373 27.29 75.98 -31.02
N ARG A 374 26.02 76.24 -30.64
CA ARG A 374 25.35 77.51 -31.01
C ARG A 374 26.08 78.72 -30.44
N ALA A 375 26.45 78.71 -29.16
CA ALA A 375 27.17 79.82 -28.55
C ALA A 375 28.56 80.03 -29.18
N GLN A 376 29.24 78.96 -29.60
CA GLN A 376 30.51 79.05 -30.34
C GLN A 376 30.33 79.68 -31.72
N ILE A 377 29.28 79.28 -32.45
CA ILE A 377 28.94 79.86 -33.76
C ILE A 377 28.60 81.34 -33.60
N GLU A 378 27.74 81.70 -32.65
CA GLU A 378 27.38 83.09 -32.36
C GLU A 378 28.61 83.93 -31.98
N ALA A 379 29.49 83.43 -31.10
CA ALA A 379 30.73 84.11 -30.75
C ALA A 379 31.69 84.28 -31.94
N GLN A 380 31.76 83.29 -32.84
CA GLN A 380 32.56 83.38 -34.07
C GLN A 380 31.97 84.39 -35.06
N GLU A 381 30.65 84.46 -35.17
CA GLU A 381 29.95 85.46 -35.98
C GLU A 381 30.15 86.87 -35.43
N GLU A 382 30.06 87.08 -34.12
CA GLU A 382 30.36 88.36 -33.47
C GLU A 382 31.81 88.79 -33.69
N LEU A 383 32.77 87.87 -33.56
CA LEU A 383 34.18 88.16 -33.82
C LEU A 383 34.40 88.60 -35.28
N LYS A 384 33.74 87.92 -36.22
CA LYS A 384 33.77 88.28 -37.63
C LYS A 384 33.16 89.67 -37.87
N GLN A 385 32.00 89.97 -37.28
CA GLN A 385 31.39 91.29 -37.35
C GLN A 385 32.31 92.38 -36.79
N HIS A 386 32.95 92.13 -35.65
CA HIS A 386 33.93 93.06 -35.05
C HIS A 386 35.14 93.29 -35.97
N SER A 387 35.68 92.22 -36.58
CA SER A 387 36.76 92.31 -37.56
C SER A 387 36.35 93.11 -38.79
N ASP A 388 35.16 92.85 -39.34
CA ASP A 388 34.64 93.56 -40.52
C ASP A 388 34.42 95.06 -40.23
N VAL A 389 33.91 95.39 -39.04
CA VAL A 389 33.77 96.79 -38.58
C VAL A 389 35.13 97.45 -38.37
N ALA A 390 36.11 96.74 -37.78
CA ALA A 390 37.47 97.25 -37.60
C ALA A 390 38.17 97.51 -38.94
N LEU A 391 38.11 96.57 -39.89
CA LEU A 391 38.64 96.73 -41.25
C LEU A 391 37.98 97.88 -42.01
N LYS A 392 36.67 98.09 -41.81
CA LYS A 392 35.98 99.25 -42.39
C LYS A 392 36.51 100.57 -41.81
N ARG A 393 36.67 100.65 -40.48
CA ARG A 393 37.25 101.83 -39.81
C ARG A 393 38.70 102.09 -40.25
N GLU A 394 39.51 101.05 -40.39
CA GLU A 394 40.89 101.15 -40.88
C GLU A 394 40.93 101.74 -42.30
N ARG A 395 40.07 101.24 -43.21
CA ARG A 395 39.94 101.80 -44.56
C ARG A 395 39.50 103.27 -44.54
N GLU A 396 38.50 103.61 -43.72
CA GLU A 396 38.05 105.00 -43.56
C GLU A 396 39.18 105.91 -43.03
N GLN A 397 39.98 105.44 -42.06
CA GLN A 397 41.15 106.16 -41.56
C GLN A 397 42.23 106.32 -42.64
N GLN A 398 42.52 105.28 -43.42
CA GLN A 398 43.47 105.33 -44.52
C GLN A 398 43.03 106.33 -45.60
N GLU A 399 41.74 106.37 -45.93
CA GLU A 399 41.17 107.36 -46.85
C GLU A 399 41.33 108.80 -46.32
N VAL A 400 41.12 109.02 -45.02
CA VAL A 400 41.34 110.32 -44.38
C VAL A 400 42.82 110.71 -44.42
N MET A 401 43.73 109.79 -44.12
CA MET A 401 45.17 110.04 -44.24
C MET A 401 45.56 110.40 -45.67
N ASN A 402 45.10 109.64 -46.67
CA ASN A 402 45.37 109.94 -48.08
C ASN A 402 44.87 111.35 -48.47
N LYS A 403 43.65 111.73 -48.04
CA LYS A 403 43.11 113.09 -48.26
C LYS A 403 43.96 114.18 -47.61
N LEU A 404 44.46 113.93 -46.39
CA LEU A 404 45.36 114.86 -45.68
C LEU A 404 46.72 114.96 -46.39
N GLU A 405 47.30 113.84 -46.82
CA GLU A 405 48.55 113.82 -47.59
C GLU A 405 48.42 114.58 -48.92
N ASP A 406 47.32 114.39 -49.64
CA ASP A 406 47.03 115.14 -50.86
C ASP A 406 46.85 116.62 -50.57
N SER A 407 46.16 116.99 -49.48
CA SER A 407 46.03 118.38 -49.04
C SER A 407 47.38 119.01 -48.70
N VAL A 408 48.25 118.30 -47.98
CA VAL A 408 49.62 118.72 -47.67
C VAL A 408 50.44 118.86 -48.95
N ARG A 409 50.34 117.92 -49.90
CA ARG A 409 51.02 117.98 -51.20
C ARG A 409 50.58 119.20 -52.00
N MET A 410 49.28 119.46 -52.06
CA MET A 410 48.72 120.66 -52.71
C MET A 410 49.19 121.94 -52.01
N SER A 411 49.23 121.97 -50.68
CA SER A 411 49.77 123.09 -49.91
C SER A 411 51.27 123.30 -50.19
N SER A 412 52.06 122.22 -50.26
CA SER A 412 53.48 122.25 -50.61
C SER A 412 53.68 122.82 -52.02
N LEU A 413 52.90 122.36 -53.01
CA LEU A 413 52.93 122.92 -54.38
C LEU A 413 52.55 124.40 -54.41
N GLN A 414 51.58 124.82 -53.58
CA GLN A 414 51.24 126.24 -53.43
C GLN A 414 52.39 127.03 -52.81
N VAL A 415 53.04 126.52 -51.76
CA VAL A 415 54.22 127.14 -51.14
C VAL A 415 55.37 127.21 -52.13
N GLU A 416 55.65 126.16 -52.89
CA GLU A 416 56.66 126.16 -53.96
C GLU A 416 56.32 127.16 -55.07
N SER A 417 55.06 127.30 -55.46
CA SER A 417 54.62 128.33 -56.41
C SER A 417 54.81 129.75 -55.85
N LEU A 418 54.48 129.97 -54.58
CA LEU A 418 54.72 131.24 -53.91
C LEU A 418 56.21 131.52 -53.75
N ALA A 419 57.01 130.51 -53.43
CA ALA A 419 58.46 130.61 -53.31
C ALA A 419 59.13 130.89 -54.66
N THR A 420 58.72 130.22 -55.74
CA THR A 420 59.19 130.54 -57.10
C THR A 420 58.80 131.94 -57.53
N LYS A 421 57.56 132.39 -57.23
CA LYS A 421 57.16 133.80 -57.42
C LYS A 421 58.04 134.75 -56.61
N LEU A 422 58.34 134.43 -55.35
CA LEU A 422 59.20 135.24 -54.49
C LEU A 422 60.65 135.29 -55.02
N VAL A 423 61.19 134.17 -55.50
CA VAL A 423 62.50 134.09 -56.15
C VAL A 423 62.53 134.90 -57.45
N ILE A 424 61.46 134.88 -58.25
CA ILE A 424 61.31 135.72 -59.44
C ILE A 424 61.24 137.19 -59.04
N SER A 425 60.50 137.56 -57.99
CA SER A 425 60.47 138.93 -57.46
C SER A 425 61.82 139.39 -56.92
N ILE A 426 62.56 138.53 -56.22
CA ILE A 426 63.92 138.80 -55.74
C ILE A 426 64.90 138.94 -56.93
N ALA A 427 64.74 138.13 -57.98
CA ALA A 427 65.51 138.22 -59.22
C ALA A 427 65.18 139.49 -60.02
N PHE A 428 63.93 139.97 -59.96
CA PHE A 428 63.51 141.24 -60.56
C PHE A 428 64.09 142.45 -59.82
N VAL A 429 64.17 142.39 -58.49
CA VAL A 429 64.79 143.43 -57.65
C VAL A 429 66.32 143.47 -57.82
N LYS A 430 66.98 142.37 -58.17
CA LYS A 430 68.44 142.32 -58.39
C LYS A 430 68.92 142.81 -59.76
N LYS A 431 68.04 143.27 -60.67
CA LYS A 431 68.41 143.67 -62.04
C LYS A 431 68.12 145.12 -62.40
N THR A 432 68.38 146.03 -61.46
CA THR A 432 68.68 147.44 -61.74
C THR A 432 69.88 147.89 -60.88
N PRO A 433 71.00 148.32 -61.48
CA PRO A 433 72.06 149.01 -60.77
C PRO A 433 71.89 150.53 -60.94
N ASP A 434 71.81 151.28 -59.84
CA ASP A 434 72.82 152.32 -59.63
C ASP A 434 72.76 152.95 -58.22
N LYS A 435 73.91 152.82 -57.55
CA LYS A 435 74.64 153.87 -56.83
C LYS A 435 73.91 154.71 -55.77
N ASN A 436 74.21 154.37 -54.51
CA ASN A 436 74.93 155.20 -53.51
C ASN A 436 74.41 154.85 -52.11
N TRP A 437 74.88 153.75 -51.51
CA TRP A 437 76.04 153.66 -50.59
C TRP A 437 75.99 154.62 -49.38
N LEU A 438 76.15 154.04 -48.18
CA LEU A 438 75.96 154.58 -46.81
C LEU A 438 74.53 154.46 -46.25
N ILE A 439 74.14 153.28 -45.74
CA ILE A 439 72.86 153.12 -45.02
C ILE A 439 73.13 152.41 -43.70
N LEU A 440 73.31 153.17 -42.63
CA LEU A 440 73.54 152.64 -41.29
C LEU A 440 72.92 153.57 -40.24
N ARG A 441 72.14 152.94 -39.36
CA ARG A 441 71.61 153.46 -38.08
C ARG A 441 70.32 154.30 -38.14
N ILE A 442 69.35 153.84 -37.33
CA ILE A 442 68.47 154.59 -36.39
C ILE A 442 66.95 154.47 -36.61
N LYS A 443 66.32 153.75 -35.66
CA LYS A 443 65.03 153.94 -34.93
C LYS A 443 63.72 153.97 -35.75
N PHE A 444 62.52 153.63 -35.27
CA PHE A 444 61.82 153.58 -33.97
C PHE A 444 60.79 152.42 -34.09
N ALA A 445 60.58 151.51 -33.13
CA ALA A 445 59.83 151.63 -31.87
C ALA A 445 58.32 151.95 -32.01
N SER A 446 57.48 150.93 -31.79
CA SER A 446 56.33 150.90 -30.86
C SER A 446 55.82 149.47 -30.73
#